data_AF-A0A9X2Q7Y9-F1
#
_entry.id   AF-A0A9X2Q7Y9-F1
#
_cell.length_a   1.000
_cell.length_b   1.000
_cell.length_c   1.000
_cell.angle_alpha   90.00
_cell.angle_beta   90.00
_cell.angle_gamma   90.00
#
_symmetry.space_group_name_H-M   'P 1'
#
loop_
_entity.id
_entity.type
_entity.pdbx_description
1 polymer ?
#
loop_
_entity_poly.entity_id
_entity_poly.type
_entity_poly.pdbx_seq_one_letter_code
_entity_poly.pdbx_strand_id
1 'polypeptide(L)'
;MYSRLQSGFVGGALGSVFIAAIMLAMFVVAGTPPMFMATFNATLGPASPIVAGLAGGALFVLSGALWGVPFAALVRTPTIGKGIAFGLVPALWLWVVVAPVMLGKPVFFGFALPKLILPFVFNCLVWGTTVGWYAGANAPAADGEAQASVASS
;
A
#
# COMPACT_ATOMS: atom_id res chain seq x y z
N MET A 1 -15.32 -4.10 17.31
CA MET A 1 -15.55 -3.96 15.86
C MET A 1 -14.89 -2.67 15.40
N TYR A 2 -13.93 -2.74 14.49
CA TYR A 2 -13.34 -1.53 13.90
C TYR A 2 -14.31 -0.93 12.88
N SER A 3 -14.34 0.39 12.77
CA SER A 3 -15.05 1.02 11.65
C SER A 3 -14.42 0.55 10.33
N ARG A 4 -15.20 0.47 9.25
CA ARG A 4 -14.72 -0.03 7.95
C ARG A 4 -13.48 0.74 7.45
N LEU A 5 -13.45 2.05 7.68
CA LEU A 5 -12.31 2.89 7.30
C LEU A 5 -11.07 2.59 8.15
N GLN A 6 -11.25 2.29 9.43
CA GLN A 6 -10.17 1.92 10.33
C GLN A 6 -9.55 0.57 9.95
N SER A 7 -10.35 -0.42 9.54
CA SER A 7 -9.80 -1.69 9.06
C SER A 7 -9.00 -1.50 7.77
N GLY A 8 -9.45 -0.63 6.86
CA GLY A 8 -8.67 -0.19 5.70
C GLY A 8 -7.34 0.45 6.09
N PHE A 9 -7.38 1.44 7.01
CA PHE A 9 -6.18 2.14 7.48
C PHE A 9 -5.15 1.17 8.10
N VAL A 10 -5.58 0.30 9.02
CA VAL A 10 -4.69 -0.66 9.68
C VAL A 10 -4.16 -1.69 8.68
N GLY A 11 -5.01 -2.23 7.81
CA GLY A 11 -4.57 -3.16 6.76
C GLY A 11 -3.55 -2.55 5.81
N GLY A 12 -3.75 -1.29 5.43
CA GLY A 12 -2.83 -0.53 4.60
C GLY A 12 -1.50 -0.21 5.31
N ALA A 13 -1.54 0.10 6.61
CA ALA A 13 -0.35 0.28 7.43
C ALA A 13 0.47 -1.01 7.52
N LEU A 14 -0.18 -2.15 7.83
CA LEU A 14 0.47 -3.46 7.92
C LEU A 14 1.12 -3.87 6.59
N GLY A 15 0.40 -3.71 5.48
CA GLY A 15 0.94 -3.99 4.14
C GLY A 15 2.19 -3.17 3.84
N SER A 16 2.21 -1.91 4.28
CA SER A 16 3.35 -1.00 4.09
C SER A 16 4.53 -1.35 4.98
N VAL A 17 4.26 -1.79 6.22
CA VAL A 17 5.31 -2.30 7.12
C VAL A 17 5.98 -3.52 6.48
N PHE A 18 5.22 -4.45 5.89
CA PHE A 18 5.81 -5.59 5.18
C PHE A 18 6.68 -5.16 4.00
N ILE A 19 6.22 -4.23 3.17
CA ILE A 19 7.04 -3.70 2.06
C ILE A 19 8.30 -3.02 2.60
N ALA A 20 8.18 -2.18 3.62
CA ALA A 20 9.31 -1.48 4.20
C ALA A 20 10.37 -2.46 4.73
N ALA A 21 9.94 -3.51 5.42
CA ALA A 21 10.81 -4.57 5.89
C ALA A 21 11.51 -5.31 4.74
N ILE A 22 10.78 -5.66 3.67
CA ILE A 22 11.35 -6.31 2.49
C ILE A 22 12.39 -5.40 1.81
N MET A 23 12.07 -4.12 1.60
CA MET A 23 12.99 -3.17 0.99
C MET A 23 14.24 -2.94 1.85
N LEU A 24 14.11 -2.88 3.18
CA LEU A 24 15.25 -2.76 4.09
C LEU A 24 16.12 -4.02 4.07
N ALA A 25 15.52 -5.22 4.00
CA ALA A 25 16.27 -6.46 3.84
C ALA A 25 17.04 -6.47 2.50
N MET A 26 16.40 -6.07 1.41
CA MET A 26 17.07 -5.92 0.10
C MET A 26 18.20 -4.89 0.17
N PHE A 27 18.05 -3.81 0.92
CA PHE A 27 19.10 -2.80 1.11
C PHE A 27 20.31 -3.37 1.84
N VAL A 28 20.09 -4.14 2.91
CA VAL A 28 21.18 -4.79 3.66
C VAL A 28 21.94 -5.79 2.79
N VAL A 29 21.24 -6.54 1.93
CA VAL A 29 21.86 -7.60 1.10
C VAL A 29 22.51 -7.04 -0.18
N ALA A 30 21.85 -6.12 -0.88
CA ALA A 30 22.23 -5.68 -2.22
C ALA A 30 22.66 -4.20 -2.29
N GLY A 31 22.72 -3.49 -1.16
CA GLY A 31 23.16 -2.10 -1.09
C GLY A 31 22.25 -1.08 -1.80
N THR A 32 21.08 -1.51 -2.28
CA THR A 32 20.15 -0.63 -3.02
C THR A 32 19.21 0.09 -2.06
N PRO A 33 19.28 1.43 -1.95
CA PRO A 33 18.44 2.16 -1.00
C PRO A 33 16.94 1.94 -1.28
N PRO A 34 16.12 1.73 -0.24
CA PRO A 34 14.67 1.68 -0.36
C PRO A 34 14.12 2.95 -1.01
N MET A 35 13.06 2.79 -1.80
CA MET A 35 12.46 3.92 -2.52
C MET A 35 11.97 5.01 -1.56
N PHE A 36 11.44 4.65 -0.39
CA PHE A 36 10.99 5.64 0.59
C PHE A 36 12.13 6.50 1.15
N MET A 37 13.35 5.95 1.27
CA MET A 37 14.53 6.73 1.67
C MET A 37 14.94 7.69 0.56
N ALA A 38 14.92 7.22 -0.70
CA ALA A 38 15.21 8.05 -1.86
C ALA A 38 14.20 9.20 -2.02
N THR A 39 12.91 8.91 -1.88
CA THR A 39 11.85 9.92 -1.94
C THR A 39 11.95 10.91 -0.79
N PHE A 40 12.26 10.46 0.42
CA PHE A 40 12.47 11.34 1.58
C PHE A 40 13.60 12.34 1.30
N ASN A 41 14.76 11.85 0.88
CA ASN A 41 15.91 12.70 0.59
C ASN A 41 15.67 13.65 -0.60
N ALA A 42 14.91 13.21 -1.60
CA ALA A 42 14.54 14.05 -2.74
C ALA A 42 13.57 15.19 -2.34
N THR A 43 12.72 14.96 -1.34
CA THR A 43 11.66 15.90 -0.96
C THR A 43 12.06 16.83 0.18
N LEU A 44 12.78 16.31 1.18
CA LEU A 44 13.12 17.01 2.43
C LEU A 44 14.61 17.32 2.55
N GLY A 45 15.40 16.97 1.52
CA GLY A 45 16.84 17.17 1.48
C GLY A 45 17.64 15.99 2.05
N PRO A 46 18.97 15.97 1.85
CA PRO A 46 19.82 14.86 2.27
C PRO A 46 19.81 14.66 3.78
N ALA A 47 19.56 13.43 4.22
CA ALA A 47 19.64 13.02 5.61
C ALA A 47 20.54 11.79 5.79
N SER A 48 20.91 11.50 7.04
CA SER A 48 21.61 10.26 7.37
C SER A 48 20.75 9.04 7.02
N PRO A 49 21.33 7.88 6.70
CA PRO A 49 20.57 6.66 6.38
C PRO A 49 19.58 6.25 7.49
N ILE A 50 19.94 6.49 8.75
CA ILE A 50 19.08 6.20 9.90
C ILE A 50 17.84 7.12 9.88
N VAL A 51 18.03 8.42 9.69
CA VAL A 51 16.92 9.39 9.65
C VAL A 51 16.04 9.14 8.44
N ALA A 52 16.62 8.98 7.24
CA ALA A 52 15.86 8.67 6.03
C ALA A 52 15.12 7.32 6.15
N GLY A 53 15.73 6.34 6.82
CA GLY A 53 15.11 5.04 7.11
C GLY A 53 13.90 5.15 8.02
N LEU A 54 14.05 5.82 9.17
CA LEU A 54 12.99 5.95 10.17
C LEU A 54 11.89 6.92 9.72
N ALA A 55 12.25 8.16 9.35
CA ALA A 55 11.28 9.18 8.97
C ALA A 55 10.64 8.88 7.60
N GLY A 56 11.45 8.48 6.61
CA GLY A 56 10.94 8.04 5.32
C GLY A 56 10.08 6.78 5.43
N GLY A 57 10.49 5.83 6.27
CA GLY A 57 9.71 4.62 6.56
C GLY A 57 8.37 4.94 7.24
N ALA A 58 8.35 5.82 8.23
CA ALA A 58 7.13 6.26 8.90
C ALA A 58 6.16 6.95 7.94
N LEU A 59 6.66 7.86 7.09
CA LEU A 59 5.84 8.52 6.06
C LEU A 59 5.33 7.53 5.01
N PHE A 60 6.13 6.53 4.64
CA PHE A 60 5.72 5.48 3.73
C PHE A 60 4.61 4.61 4.32
N VAL A 61 4.74 4.20 5.59
CA VAL A 61 3.69 3.45 6.30
C VAL A 61 2.42 4.28 6.41
N LEU A 62 2.53 5.57 6.76
CA LEU A 62 1.38 6.47 6.80
C LEU A 62 0.72 6.60 5.42
N SER A 63 1.50 6.74 4.35
CA SER A 63 1.00 6.82 2.99
C SER A 63 0.19 5.58 2.62
N GLY A 64 0.71 4.37 2.87
CA GLY A 64 -0.06 3.16 2.57
C GLY A 64 -1.23 2.92 3.52
N ALA A 65 -1.18 3.42 4.76
CA ALA A 65 -2.35 3.47 5.64
C ALA A 65 -3.46 4.36 5.05
N LEU A 66 -3.10 5.54 4.55
CA LEU A 66 -4.01 6.47 3.89
C LEU A 66 -4.60 5.88 2.59
N TRP A 67 -3.83 5.11 1.82
CA TRP A 67 -4.36 4.37 0.65
C TRP A 67 -5.32 3.24 1.02
N GLY A 68 -5.23 2.69 2.23
CA GLY A 68 -6.14 1.65 2.71
C GLY A 68 -7.54 2.18 3.02
N VAL A 69 -7.64 3.47 3.36
CA VAL A 69 -8.92 4.15 3.63
C VAL A 69 -9.85 4.17 2.40
N PRO A 70 -9.46 4.67 1.21
CA PRO A 70 -10.32 4.65 0.03
C PRO A 70 -10.63 3.23 -0.44
N PHE A 71 -9.70 2.27 -0.30
CA PHE A 71 -10.01 0.86 -0.56
C PHE A 71 -11.20 0.40 0.29
N ALA A 72 -11.12 0.59 1.61
CA ALA A 72 -12.21 0.19 2.49
C ALA A 72 -13.47 1.06 2.30
N ALA A 73 -13.36 2.31 1.86
CA ALA A 73 -14.50 3.16 1.56
C ALA A 73 -15.25 2.75 0.29
N LEU A 74 -14.54 2.26 -0.73
CA LEU A 74 -15.09 1.91 -2.04
C LEU A 74 -15.49 0.43 -2.14
N VAL A 75 -14.76 -0.46 -1.46
CA VAL A 75 -14.97 -1.90 -1.56
C VAL A 75 -15.85 -2.40 -0.41
N ARG A 76 -17.14 -2.60 -0.70
CA ARG A 76 -18.15 -3.04 0.28
C ARG A 76 -17.87 -4.42 0.88
N THR A 77 -17.38 -5.35 0.06
CA THR A 77 -17.01 -6.71 0.45
C THR A 77 -15.54 -6.94 0.13
N PRO A 78 -14.61 -6.53 1.02
CA PRO A 78 -13.18 -6.66 0.78
C PRO A 78 -12.76 -8.12 0.66
N THR A 79 -11.94 -8.40 -0.33
CA THR A 79 -11.30 -9.71 -0.53
C THR A 79 -9.86 -9.50 -0.95
N ILE A 80 -9.03 -10.54 -0.84
CA ILE A 80 -7.64 -10.52 -1.33
C ILE A 80 -7.59 -10.09 -2.80
N GLY A 81 -8.42 -10.70 -3.66
CA GLY A 81 -8.45 -10.37 -5.09
C GLY A 81 -8.79 -8.91 -5.38
N LYS A 82 -9.75 -8.32 -4.64
CA LYS A 82 -10.08 -6.90 -4.79
C LYS A 82 -8.97 -5.99 -4.27
N GLY A 83 -8.28 -6.40 -3.21
CA GLY A 83 -7.10 -5.71 -2.71
C GLY A 83 -5.94 -5.72 -3.71
N ILE A 84 -5.66 -6.86 -4.33
CA ILE A 84 -4.66 -6.98 -5.41
C ILE A 84 -5.00 -6.05 -6.57
N ALA A 85 -6.26 -6.07 -7.03
CA ALA A 85 -6.72 -5.19 -8.11
C ALA A 85 -6.61 -3.71 -7.72
N PHE A 86 -7.00 -3.35 -6.50
CA PHE A 86 -6.91 -1.97 -6.01
C PHE A 86 -5.46 -1.51 -5.85
N GLY A 87 -4.52 -2.42 -5.55
CA GLY A 87 -3.08 -2.12 -5.49
C GLY A 87 -2.50 -1.55 -6.80
N LEU A 88 -3.18 -1.72 -7.94
CA LEU A 88 -2.82 -1.03 -9.18
C LEU A 88 -2.95 0.49 -9.06
N VAL A 89 -3.88 0.99 -8.23
CA VAL A 89 -4.09 2.43 -8.05
C VAL A 89 -2.85 3.12 -7.45
N PRO A 90 -2.32 2.71 -6.28
CA PRO A 90 -1.08 3.28 -5.77
C PRO A 90 0.15 2.96 -6.65
N ALA A 91 0.16 1.85 -7.39
CA ALA A 91 1.22 1.59 -8.37
C ALA A 91 1.20 2.61 -9.54
N LEU A 92 0.02 2.91 -10.08
CA LEU A 92 -0.18 3.93 -11.11
C LEU A 92 0.17 5.32 -10.57
N TRP A 93 -0.22 5.64 -9.34
CA TRP A 93 0.17 6.89 -8.67
C TRP A 93 1.69 7.03 -8.60
N LEU A 94 2.40 5.95 -8.26
CA LEU A 94 3.86 5.95 -8.25
C LEU A 94 4.43 6.24 -9.64
N TRP A 95 3.96 5.55 -10.68
CA TRP A 95 4.51 5.68 -12.03
C TRP A 95 4.18 6.99 -12.73
N VAL A 96 2.98 7.52 -12.49
CA VAL A 96 2.43 8.67 -13.23
C VAL A 96 2.61 9.97 -12.46
N VAL A 97 2.72 9.93 -11.13
CA VAL A 97 2.82 11.14 -10.29
C VAL A 97 4.13 11.19 -9.53
N VAL A 98 4.43 10.20 -8.68
CA VAL A 98 5.63 10.25 -7.82
C VAL A 98 6.92 10.27 -8.65
N ALA A 99 7.03 9.40 -9.66
CA ALA A 99 8.20 9.33 -10.52
C ALA A 99 8.52 10.69 -11.20
N PRO A 100 7.61 11.32 -11.97
CA PRO A 100 7.90 12.60 -12.62
C PRO A 100 7.94 13.78 -11.66
N VAL A 101 7.00 13.89 -10.73
CA VAL A 101 6.82 15.13 -9.93
C VAL A 101 7.77 15.17 -8.74
N MET A 102 7.96 14.05 -8.04
CA MET A 102 8.77 14.02 -6.82
C MET A 102 10.22 13.60 -7.07
N LEU A 103 10.45 12.72 -8.05
CA LEU A 103 11.77 12.12 -8.28
C LEU A 103 12.47 12.64 -9.55
N GLY A 104 11.81 13.48 -10.35
CA GLY A 104 12.34 13.96 -11.63
C GLY A 104 12.67 12.84 -12.62
N LYS A 105 11.94 11.71 -12.55
CA LYS A 105 12.12 10.54 -13.42
C LYS A 105 11.05 10.53 -14.52
N PRO A 106 11.30 9.91 -15.69
CA PRO A 106 10.25 9.78 -16.68
C PRO A 106 9.05 9.00 -16.13
N VAL A 107 7.87 9.23 -16.70
CA VAL A 107 6.67 8.42 -16.44
C VAL A 107 7.01 6.94 -16.65
N PHE A 108 6.49 6.06 -15.79
CA PHE A 108 6.85 4.63 -15.74
C PHE A 108 8.36 4.36 -15.54
N PHE A 109 9.12 5.32 -14.99
CA PHE A 109 10.58 5.25 -14.90
C PHE A 109 11.26 4.97 -16.25
N GLY A 110 10.67 5.45 -17.36
CA GLY A 110 11.18 5.19 -18.71
C GLY A 110 11.05 3.74 -19.15
N PHE A 111 10.06 3.01 -18.61
CA PHE A 111 9.77 1.60 -18.90
C PHE A 111 10.91 0.63 -18.54
N ALA A 112 11.80 1.01 -17.61
CA ALA A 112 12.80 0.11 -17.07
C ALA A 112 12.13 -1.06 -16.35
N LEU A 113 12.34 -2.29 -16.84
CA LEU A 113 11.58 -3.48 -16.42
C LEU A 113 11.55 -3.70 -14.89
N PRO A 114 12.67 -3.61 -14.14
CA PRO A 114 12.62 -3.77 -12.68
C PRO A 114 11.76 -2.71 -11.98
N LYS A 115 11.70 -1.49 -12.54
CA LYS A 115 10.92 -0.36 -12.01
C LYS A 115 9.44 -0.43 -12.42
N LEU A 116 9.09 -1.30 -13.36
CA LEU A 116 7.72 -1.68 -13.66
C LEU A 116 7.27 -2.87 -12.78
N ILE A 117 8.10 -3.89 -12.62
CA ILE A 117 7.68 -5.11 -11.91
C ILE A 117 7.59 -4.85 -10.40
N LEU A 118 8.59 -4.20 -9.80
CA LEU A 118 8.64 -4.05 -8.33
C LEU A 118 7.46 -3.27 -7.76
N PRO A 119 7.03 -2.13 -8.33
CA PRO A 119 5.85 -1.44 -7.83
C PRO A 119 4.58 -2.27 -7.97
N PHE A 120 4.45 -3.09 -9.02
CA PHE A 120 3.33 -4.02 -9.13
C PHE A 120 3.37 -5.07 -8.01
N VAL A 121 4.51 -5.73 -7.82
CA VAL A 121 4.68 -6.76 -6.77
C VAL A 121 4.39 -6.16 -5.39
N PHE A 122 4.99 -5.03 -5.05
CA PHE A 122 4.79 -4.43 -3.73
C PHE A 122 3.37 -3.93 -3.53
N ASN A 123 2.81 -3.13 -4.44
CA ASN A 123 1.49 -2.54 -4.21
C ASN A 123 0.36 -3.55 -4.42
N CYS A 124 0.43 -4.41 -5.43
CA CYS A 124 -0.65 -5.34 -5.74
C CYS A 124 -0.53 -6.61 -4.90
N LEU A 125 0.63 -7.27 -4.91
CA LEU A 125 0.76 -8.60 -4.31
C LEU A 125 1.02 -8.55 -2.80
N VAL A 126 1.85 -7.62 -2.32
CA VAL A 126 2.13 -7.51 -0.89
C VAL A 126 1.06 -6.66 -0.22
N TRP A 127 1.01 -5.37 -0.51
CA TRP A 127 0.08 -4.43 0.15
C TRP A 127 -1.39 -4.75 -0.16
N GLY A 128 -1.72 -4.99 -1.44
CA GLY A 128 -3.08 -5.31 -1.88
C GLY A 128 -3.63 -6.57 -1.22
N THR A 129 -2.83 -7.64 -1.14
CA THR A 129 -3.21 -8.86 -0.41
C THR A 129 -3.42 -8.58 1.07
N THR A 130 -2.51 -7.85 1.72
CA THR A 130 -2.62 -7.55 3.16
C THR A 130 -3.86 -6.73 3.47
N VAL A 131 -4.11 -5.63 2.74
CA VAL A 131 -5.28 -4.78 3.00
C VAL A 131 -6.59 -5.49 2.66
N GLY A 132 -6.63 -6.27 1.57
CA GLY A 132 -7.79 -7.05 1.17
C GLY A 132 -8.16 -8.13 2.18
N TRP A 133 -7.15 -8.85 2.70
CA TRP A 133 -7.33 -9.82 3.77
C TRP A 133 -7.78 -9.16 5.07
N TYR A 134 -7.04 -8.16 5.55
CA TYR A 134 -7.30 -7.56 6.86
C TYR A 134 -8.65 -6.84 6.91
N ALA A 135 -8.98 -6.06 5.88
CA ALA A 135 -10.28 -5.37 5.82
C ALA A 135 -11.44 -6.37 5.64
N GLY A 136 -11.22 -7.48 4.93
CA GLY A 136 -12.23 -8.53 4.73
C GLY A 136 -12.52 -9.31 6.01
N ALA A 137 -11.47 -9.70 6.74
CA ALA A 137 -11.60 -10.39 8.03
C ALA A 137 -12.27 -9.53 9.12
N ASN A 138 -12.21 -8.21 8.98
CA ASN A 138 -12.81 -7.25 9.92
C ASN A 138 -14.06 -6.54 9.35
N ALA A 139 -14.59 -7.00 8.20
CA ALA A 139 -15.81 -6.47 7.66
C ALA A 139 -17.00 -6.89 8.55
N PRO A 140 -18.00 -6.01 8.78
CA PRO A 140 -19.24 -6.43 9.40
C PRO A 140 -19.83 -7.58 8.58
N ALA A 141 -20.28 -8.64 9.24
CA ALA A 141 -20.89 -9.76 8.55
C ALA A 141 -22.04 -9.24 7.67
N ALA A 142 -22.09 -9.72 6.43
CA ALA A 142 -23.18 -9.44 5.51
C ALA A 142 -24.43 -10.26 5.92
N ASP A 143 -24.80 -10.21 7.20
CA ASP A 143 -25.85 -11.05 7.82
C ASP A 143 -27.17 -10.28 7.96
N GLY A 144 -27.42 -9.29 7.10
CA GLY A 144 -28.65 -8.50 7.12
C GLY A 144 -29.72 -8.96 6.13
N GLU A 145 -29.35 -9.61 5.03
CA GLU A 145 -30.29 -9.93 3.94
C GLU A 145 -30.77 -11.39 3.95
N ALA A 146 -30.02 -12.32 4.55
CA ALA A 146 -30.42 -13.72 4.61
C ALA A 146 -31.45 -14.02 5.73
N GLN A 147 -31.37 -13.33 6.88
CA GLN A 147 -32.27 -13.57 8.01
C GLN A 147 -33.69 -13.00 7.84
N ALA A 148 -33.89 -12.02 6.95
CA ALA A 148 -35.23 -11.47 6.67
C ALA A 148 -36.07 -12.39 5.77
N SER A 149 -35.45 -13.24 4.94
CA SER A 149 -36.18 -14.17 4.05
C SER A 149 -36.65 -15.44 4.75
N VAL A 150 -35.97 -15.87 5.83
CA VAL A 150 -36.35 -17.07 6.60
C VAL A 150 -37.41 -16.75 7.66
N ALA A 151 -37.51 -15.49 8.10
CA ALA A 151 -38.54 -15.06 9.04
C ALA A 151 -39.89 -14.69 8.38
N SER A 152 -39.97 -14.77 7.05
CA SER A 152 -41.17 -14.42 6.26
C SER A 152 -41.76 -15.58 5.45
N SER A 153 -41.29 -16.81 5.67
CA SER A 153 -41.73 -18.04 4.99
C SER A 153 -42.30 -19.07 5.94
#